data_AF-X0WRK5-F1
#
_entry.id   AF-X0WRK5-F1
#
_cell.length_a   1.000
_cell.length_b   1.000
_cell.length_c   1.000
_cell.angle_alpha   90.00
_cell.angle_beta   90.00
_cell.angle_gamma   90.00
#
_symmetry.space_group_name_H-M   'P 1'
#
loop_
_entity.id
_entity.type
_entity.pdbx_description
1 polymer ?
#
loop_
_entity_poly.entity_id
_entity_poly.type
_entity_poly.pdbx_seq_one_letter_code
_entity_poly.pdbx_strand_id
1 'polypeptide(L)'
;RPGAEASPDITITVNGTDDTVGPNSKLTLREAMKLATGELSLGELSPSECVRVSGAGWDLSLGRCGSTFSVGTFSDTIVFDPGVFPPGNPTTLHLNDALPVLDTGDDTVDGLMAGVIVDGVSGNFDCFKITSNNNTIKGLEINGCWAGVVIRDGAQYNTVGGSDPGEGNVLSGSLYCEVAIVGSGTNGNVVKGNYIGTDASGTVTVPNDWGGVCINNGAQDNTVGGSNPGEGNVISGGNYSGVRIQHAGTNGNV
;
A
#
# COMPACT_ATOMS: atom_id res chain seq x y z
N ARG A 1 7.47 26.88 -18.46
CA ARG A 1 8.95 26.99 -18.46
C ARG A 1 9.50 25.61 -18.77
N PRO A 2 10.27 25.40 -19.83
CA PRO A 2 11.05 24.17 -19.98
C PRO A 2 12.24 24.24 -19.01
N GLY A 3 12.41 23.23 -18.16
CA GLY A 3 13.50 23.19 -17.17
C GLY A 3 13.07 23.14 -15.69
N ALA A 4 11.86 22.66 -15.37
CA ALA A 4 11.70 21.99 -14.08
C ALA A 4 12.29 20.59 -14.28
N GLU A 5 13.53 20.37 -13.84
CA GLU A 5 13.99 19.00 -13.65
C GLU A 5 12.97 18.33 -12.73
N ALA A 6 12.41 17.21 -13.17
CA ALA A 6 11.58 16.38 -12.30
C ALA A 6 12.37 16.18 -11.01
N SER A 7 11.79 16.55 -9.86
CA SER A 7 12.36 16.13 -8.58
C SER A 7 12.49 14.61 -8.67
N PRO A 8 13.67 14.03 -8.40
CA PRO A 8 13.82 12.58 -8.49
C PRO A 8 12.84 11.93 -7.55
N ASP A 9 12.13 10.91 -8.03
CA ASP A 9 11.23 10.08 -7.22
C ASP A 9 12.03 9.55 -6.03
N ILE A 10 11.59 9.87 -4.82
CA ILE A 10 12.34 9.51 -3.62
C ILE A 10 12.03 8.05 -3.31
N THR A 11 13.07 7.23 -3.23
CA THR A 11 12.97 5.85 -2.78
C THR A 11 13.25 5.75 -1.30
N ILE A 12 12.31 5.19 -0.53
CA ILE A 12 12.44 4.92 0.90
C ILE A 12 12.53 3.41 1.09
N THR A 13 13.68 2.92 1.56
CA THR A 13 13.95 1.48 1.70
C THR A 13 13.70 0.99 3.12
N VAL A 14 12.60 0.26 3.32
CA VAL A 14 12.25 -0.39 4.59
C VAL A 14 13.21 -1.56 4.86
N ASN A 15 13.81 -1.56 6.05
CA ASN A 15 14.64 -2.67 6.54
C ASN A 15 14.29 -3.07 8.00
N GLY A 16 13.27 -2.44 8.57
CA GLY A 16 12.68 -2.75 9.88
C GLY A 16 11.51 -3.71 9.76
N THR A 17 11.44 -4.70 10.66
CA THR A 17 10.30 -5.62 10.78
C THR A 17 9.30 -5.22 11.87
N ASP A 18 9.72 -4.31 12.74
CA ASP A 18 8.92 -3.85 13.87
C ASP A 18 7.97 -2.74 13.43
N ASP A 19 6.81 -2.63 14.08
CA ASP A 19 5.84 -1.56 13.84
C ASP A 19 6.00 -0.42 14.88
N THR A 20 7.13 0.28 14.80
CA THR A 20 7.50 1.39 15.69
C THR A 20 7.77 2.67 14.92
N VAL A 21 7.73 3.81 15.63
CA VAL A 21 8.14 5.13 15.10
C VAL A 21 9.23 5.71 15.99
N GLY A 22 10.25 6.28 15.37
CA GLY A 22 11.28 7.09 16.00
C GLY A 22 12.68 6.55 15.75
N PRO A 23 13.72 7.38 16.00
CA PRO A 23 15.08 7.08 15.62
C PRO A 23 15.56 5.78 16.25
N ASN A 24 15.75 4.78 15.41
CA ASN A 24 16.18 3.45 15.79
C ASN A 24 17.26 2.97 14.80
N SER A 25 17.53 1.66 14.74
CA SER A 25 18.59 1.12 13.87
C SER A 25 18.11 0.75 12.45
N LYS A 26 16.80 0.76 12.21
CA LYS A 26 16.12 0.26 11.03
C LYS A 26 14.89 1.11 10.70
N LEU A 27 14.74 1.45 9.43
CA LEU A 27 13.58 2.20 8.94
C LEU A 27 12.39 1.25 8.78
N THR A 28 11.33 1.49 9.55
CA THR A 28 10.09 0.67 9.55
C THR A 28 9.14 1.08 8.42
N LEU A 29 8.18 0.22 8.07
CA LEU A 29 7.13 0.58 7.11
C LEU A 29 6.32 1.80 7.57
N ARG A 30 6.01 1.89 8.86
CA ARG A 30 5.29 3.04 9.43
C ARG A 30 6.08 4.34 9.28
N GLU A 31 7.39 4.31 9.52
CA GLU A 31 8.25 5.48 9.29
C GLU A 31 8.33 5.84 7.81
N ALA A 32 8.44 4.84 6.94
CA ALA A 32 8.46 5.07 5.50
C ALA A 32 7.19 5.77 5.01
N MET A 33 6.02 5.31 5.47
CA MET A 33 4.75 5.94 5.12
C MET A 33 4.64 7.35 5.69
N LYS A 34 5.06 7.59 6.93
CA LYS A 34 5.06 8.95 7.49
C LYS A 34 6.02 9.89 6.79
N LEU A 35 7.16 9.40 6.29
CA LEU A 35 8.06 10.19 5.46
C LEU A 35 7.37 10.56 4.14
N ALA A 36 6.77 9.57 3.46
CA ALA A 36 6.04 9.75 2.20
C ALA A 36 4.83 10.69 2.32
N THR A 37 4.22 10.79 3.51
CA THR A 37 3.12 11.75 3.74
C THR A 37 3.55 13.05 4.41
N GLY A 38 4.84 13.21 4.69
CA GLY A 38 5.39 14.38 5.37
C GLY A 38 5.01 14.49 6.86
N GLU A 39 4.39 13.46 7.44
CA GLU A 39 4.13 13.36 8.89
C GLU A 39 5.41 13.18 9.73
N LEU A 40 6.47 12.62 9.14
CA LEU A 40 7.80 12.48 9.75
C LEU A 40 8.81 13.26 8.91
N SER A 41 9.62 14.08 9.57
CA SER A 41 10.69 14.79 8.89
C SER A 41 11.99 13.98 8.86
N LEU A 42 12.81 14.17 7.83
CA LEU A 42 14.14 13.53 7.76
C LEU A 42 14.98 13.80 9.02
N GLY A 43 14.88 14.99 9.61
CA GLY A 43 15.66 15.37 10.79
C GLY A 43 15.38 14.52 12.03
N GLU A 44 14.30 13.75 12.04
CA GLU A 44 13.91 12.83 13.12
C GLU A 44 14.46 11.42 12.94
N LEU A 45 15.07 11.12 11.79
CA LEU A 45 15.71 9.84 11.51
C LEU A 45 17.06 9.72 12.23
N SER A 46 17.47 8.49 12.50
CA SER A 46 18.82 8.14 12.92
C SER A 46 19.81 8.13 11.74
N PRO A 47 21.13 8.10 11.99
CA PRO A 47 22.12 7.93 10.91
C PRO A 47 21.90 6.67 10.07
N SER A 48 21.46 5.58 10.68
CA SER A 48 21.25 4.29 10.02
C SER A 48 19.98 4.24 9.17
N GLU A 49 18.99 5.06 9.51
CA GLU A 49 17.75 5.24 8.75
C GLU A 49 17.94 6.24 7.61
N CYS A 50 18.70 7.31 7.84
CA CYS A 50 18.94 8.36 6.86
C CYS A 50 19.50 7.82 5.53
N VAL A 51 20.39 6.82 5.59
CA VAL A 51 20.97 6.18 4.39
C VAL A 51 19.96 5.34 3.59
N ARG A 52 18.75 5.13 4.11
CA ARG A 52 17.67 4.38 3.46
C ARG A 52 16.73 5.25 2.64
N VAL A 53 16.90 6.57 2.68
CA VAL A 53 16.16 7.51 1.86
C VAL A 53 17.08 8.02 0.75
N SER A 54 16.68 7.80 -0.51
CA SER A 54 17.50 8.21 -1.65
C SER A 54 17.70 9.73 -1.67
N GLY A 55 18.94 10.18 -1.89
CA GLY A 55 19.26 11.61 -1.91
C GLY A 55 19.32 12.27 -0.53
N ALA A 56 19.03 11.54 0.55
CA ALA A 56 19.27 11.98 1.91
C ALA A 56 20.71 11.68 2.35
N GLY A 57 21.22 12.48 3.28
CA GLY A 57 22.56 12.37 3.83
C GLY A 57 22.62 12.85 5.26
N TRP A 58 23.45 12.19 6.07
CA TRP A 58 23.66 12.58 7.45
C TRP A 58 24.63 13.77 7.53
N ASP A 59 24.15 14.91 8.02
CA ASP A 59 24.99 16.07 8.26
C ASP A 59 25.61 15.98 9.66
N LEU A 60 26.90 15.64 9.71
CA LEU A 60 27.67 15.54 10.96
C LEU A 60 27.76 16.87 11.72
N SER A 61 27.65 18.02 11.03
CA SER A 61 27.74 19.34 11.65
C SER A 61 26.44 19.76 12.33
N LEU A 62 25.30 19.32 11.77
CA LEU A 62 23.97 19.61 12.31
C LEU A 62 23.40 18.47 13.17
N GLY A 63 24.03 17.29 13.15
CA GLY A 63 23.61 16.13 13.91
C GLY A 63 22.24 15.60 13.49
N ARG A 64 21.88 15.75 12.21
CA ARG A 64 20.57 15.37 11.67
C ARG A 64 20.68 14.90 10.22
N CYS A 65 19.71 14.11 9.79
CA CYS A 65 19.53 13.81 8.38
C CYS A 65 18.99 15.04 7.66
N GLY A 66 19.49 15.29 6.45
CA GLY A 66 18.95 16.30 5.54
C GLY A 66 19.01 15.79 4.11
N SER A 67 18.31 16.47 3.21
CA SER A 67 18.41 16.20 1.78
C SER A 67 18.26 17.52 1.02
N THR A 68 18.65 17.51 -0.25
CA THR A 68 18.40 18.63 -1.17
C THR A 68 17.01 18.59 -1.78
N PHE A 69 16.19 17.58 -1.46
CA PHE A 69 14.87 17.33 -2.01
C PHE A 69 13.81 17.37 -0.91
N SER A 70 12.55 17.55 -1.29
CA SER A 70 11.44 17.57 -0.35
C SER A 70 10.76 16.21 -0.32
N VAL A 71 11.05 15.42 0.72
CA VAL A 71 10.34 14.15 1.01
C VAL A 71 8.92 14.47 1.45
N GLY A 72 7.93 13.69 1.00
CA GLY A 72 6.53 13.87 1.34
C GLY A 72 5.83 15.03 0.64
N THR A 73 6.35 15.45 -0.52
CA THR A 73 5.77 16.53 -1.34
C THR A 73 5.71 16.22 -2.84
N PHE A 74 6.27 15.09 -3.24
CA PHE A 74 6.34 14.58 -4.61
C PHE A 74 6.07 13.07 -4.55
N SER A 75 6.12 12.39 -5.70
CA SER A 75 6.01 10.93 -5.75
C SER A 75 7.11 10.28 -4.90
N ASP A 76 6.69 9.57 -3.85
CA ASP A 76 7.56 8.75 -3.03
C ASP A 76 7.31 7.26 -3.34
N THR A 77 8.38 6.47 -3.43
CA THR A 77 8.33 5.02 -3.62
C THR A 77 8.93 4.31 -2.41
N ILE A 78 8.09 3.59 -1.68
CA ILE A 78 8.47 2.74 -0.56
C ILE A 78 8.79 1.35 -1.10
N VAL A 79 10.02 0.90 -0.88
CA VAL A 79 10.51 -0.44 -1.25
C VAL A 79 11.06 -1.16 -0.02
N PHE A 80 11.32 -2.46 -0.15
CA PHE A 80 11.78 -3.29 0.97
C PHE A 80 13.15 -3.90 0.67
N ASP A 81 14.04 -3.90 1.66
CA ASP A 81 15.39 -4.47 1.55
C ASP A 81 15.30 -6.01 1.39
N PRO A 82 15.69 -6.59 0.24
CA PRO A 82 15.56 -8.02 0.00
C PRO A 82 16.47 -8.88 0.89
N GLY A 83 17.47 -8.28 1.55
CA GLY A 83 18.25 -8.95 2.59
C GLY A 83 17.48 -9.17 3.89
N VAL A 84 16.42 -8.38 4.14
CA VAL A 84 15.52 -8.50 5.29
C VAL A 84 14.19 -9.16 4.90
N PHE A 85 13.73 -8.93 3.67
CA PHE A 85 12.49 -9.47 3.10
C PHE A 85 12.80 -10.34 1.86
N PRO A 86 13.36 -11.55 2.02
CA PRO A 86 13.74 -12.37 0.87
C PRO A 86 12.52 -12.81 0.05
N PRO A 87 12.50 -12.63 -1.29
CA PRO A 87 11.37 -13.04 -2.14
C PRO A 87 10.99 -14.52 -2.03
N GLY A 88 11.98 -15.40 -1.82
CA GLY A 88 11.76 -16.84 -1.68
C GLY A 88 11.44 -17.30 -0.26
N ASN A 89 11.52 -16.41 0.72
CA ASN A 89 11.21 -16.70 2.13
C ASN A 89 10.65 -15.43 2.78
N PRO A 90 9.36 -15.14 2.58
CA PRO A 90 8.75 -13.89 3.01
C PRO A 90 8.89 -13.64 4.51
N THR A 91 9.01 -12.37 4.88
CA THR A 91 9.12 -11.90 6.26
C THR A 91 7.86 -11.14 6.64
N THR A 92 7.34 -11.41 7.83
CA THR A 92 6.13 -10.76 8.36
C THR A 92 6.43 -9.46 9.11
N LEU A 93 5.64 -8.44 8.77
CA LEU A 93 5.46 -7.17 9.46
C LEU A 93 4.17 -7.25 10.26
N HIS A 94 4.28 -7.41 11.58
CA HIS A 94 3.10 -7.42 12.45
C HIS A 94 2.73 -5.99 12.84
N LEU A 95 1.54 -5.56 12.43
CA LEU A 95 1.00 -4.25 12.74
C LEU A 95 0.41 -4.22 14.13
N ASN A 96 0.76 -3.19 14.90
CA ASN A 96 0.20 -2.91 16.22
C ASN A 96 -1.06 -2.01 16.12
N ASP A 97 -1.16 -1.20 15.06
CA ASP A 97 -2.24 -0.25 14.79
C ASP A 97 -2.34 0.02 13.29
N ALA A 98 -3.39 0.74 12.85
CA ALA A 98 -3.55 1.20 11.47
C ALA A 98 -2.28 1.88 10.96
N LEU A 99 -1.82 1.55 9.74
CA LEU A 99 -0.72 2.28 9.12
C LEU A 99 -1.12 3.74 8.85
N PRO A 100 -0.13 4.65 8.72
CA PRO A 100 -0.39 6.03 8.30
C PRO A 100 -1.21 6.07 7.01
N VAL A 101 -2.06 7.07 6.87
CA VAL A 101 -2.96 7.19 5.71
C VAL A 101 -2.18 7.78 4.55
N LEU A 102 -2.29 7.21 3.35
CA LEU A 102 -1.76 7.83 2.13
C LEU A 102 -2.71 8.96 1.71
N ASP A 103 -2.35 10.19 2.07
CA ASP A 103 -3.18 11.40 1.91
C ASP A 103 -2.53 12.53 1.11
N THR A 104 -1.28 12.34 0.66
CA THR A 104 -0.50 13.26 -0.19
C THR A 104 -0.65 12.96 -1.67
N GLY A 105 -0.66 11.67 -2.04
CA GLY A 105 -0.90 11.22 -3.40
C GLY A 105 0.39 10.99 -4.18
N ASP A 106 0.27 10.33 -5.33
CA ASP A 106 1.40 9.93 -6.17
C ASP A 106 2.41 8.99 -5.46
N ASP A 107 2.00 8.31 -4.38
CA ASP A 107 2.87 7.43 -3.58
C ASP A 107 2.76 5.96 -4.03
N THR A 108 3.87 5.23 -4.00
CA THR A 108 3.90 3.79 -4.30
C THR A 108 4.45 2.99 -3.12
N VAL A 109 3.73 1.96 -2.70
CA VAL A 109 4.27 0.90 -1.82
C VAL A 109 4.49 -0.35 -2.68
N ASP A 110 5.77 -0.67 -2.89
CA ASP A 110 6.23 -1.68 -3.85
C ASP A 110 6.96 -2.85 -3.15
N GLY A 111 6.27 -3.98 -3.07
CA GLY A 111 6.82 -5.25 -2.58
C GLY A 111 7.45 -6.14 -3.66
N LEU A 112 7.47 -5.75 -4.95
CA LEU A 112 7.75 -6.65 -6.09
C LEU A 112 9.08 -7.42 -5.99
N MET A 113 10.11 -6.81 -5.43
CA MET A 113 11.45 -7.42 -5.30
C MET A 113 11.72 -8.00 -3.90
N ALA A 114 10.68 -8.16 -3.09
CA ALA A 114 10.78 -8.60 -1.71
C ALA A 114 9.66 -9.59 -1.35
N GLY A 115 9.89 -10.41 -0.33
CA GLY A 115 8.86 -11.25 0.28
C GLY A 115 8.32 -10.55 1.51
N VAL A 116 7.24 -9.78 1.36
CA VAL A 116 6.68 -8.95 2.44
C VAL A 116 5.27 -9.42 2.79
N ILE A 117 5.06 -9.78 4.05
CA ILE A 117 3.73 -10.05 4.61
C ILE A 117 3.39 -8.92 5.57
N VAL A 118 2.36 -8.14 5.28
CA VAL A 118 1.77 -7.15 6.18
C VAL A 118 0.62 -7.80 6.92
N ASP A 119 0.78 -8.01 8.22
CA ASP A 119 -0.21 -8.72 9.05
C ASP A 119 -0.82 -7.77 10.09
N GLY A 120 -2.13 -7.55 9.98
CA GLY A 120 -2.90 -6.72 10.91
C GLY A 120 -3.07 -7.31 12.32
N VAL A 121 -2.77 -8.60 12.52
CA VAL A 121 -2.83 -9.42 13.76
C VAL A 121 -4.21 -9.49 14.46
N SER A 122 -4.96 -8.40 14.51
CA SER A 122 -6.15 -8.18 15.32
C SER A 122 -7.44 -8.03 14.52
N GLY A 123 -7.35 -7.77 13.21
CA GLY A 123 -8.53 -7.54 12.35
C GLY A 123 -9.32 -6.27 12.66
N ASN A 124 -8.84 -5.38 13.54
CA ASN A 124 -9.62 -4.25 14.05
C ASN A 124 -9.41 -2.93 13.29
N PHE A 125 -8.46 -2.90 12.36
CA PHE A 125 -8.11 -1.70 11.59
C PHE A 125 -7.83 -2.03 10.12
N ASP A 126 -8.02 -1.05 9.26
CA ASP A 126 -7.60 -1.13 7.86
C ASP A 126 -6.07 -1.18 7.80
N CYS A 127 -5.49 -2.10 7.03
CA CYS A 127 -4.03 -2.14 6.90
C CYS A 127 -3.53 -0.96 6.07
N PHE A 128 -4.05 -0.77 4.86
CA PHE A 128 -3.76 0.41 4.04
C PHE A 128 -5.01 1.26 3.83
N LYS A 129 -4.90 2.56 4.13
CA LYS A 129 -5.95 3.54 3.86
C LYS A 129 -5.41 4.60 2.89
N ILE A 130 -6.20 4.87 1.85
CA ILE A 130 -5.87 5.79 0.77
C ILE A 130 -6.99 6.83 0.67
N THR A 131 -6.62 8.10 0.84
CA THR A 131 -7.53 9.25 0.77
C THR A 131 -7.12 10.30 -0.27
N SER A 132 -6.00 10.07 -0.96
CA SER A 132 -5.49 10.91 -2.04
C SER A 132 -5.47 10.17 -3.38
N ASN A 133 -4.91 10.80 -4.41
CA ASN A 133 -4.95 10.31 -5.78
C ASN A 133 -3.65 9.62 -6.18
N ASN A 134 -3.71 8.81 -7.25
CA ASN A 134 -2.55 8.25 -7.95
C ASN A 134 -1.62 7.39 -7.08
N ASN A 135 -2.10 6.84 -5.97
CA ASN A 135 -1.30 5.95 -5.15
C ASN A 135 -1.32 4.51 -5.70
N THR A 136 -0.25 3.76 -5.48
CA THR A 136 -0.14 2.36 -5.89
C THR A 136 0.29 1.47 -4.72
N ILE A 137 -0.44 0.38 -4.48
CA ILE A 137 -0.04 -0.69 -3.56
C ILE A 137 0.14 -1.97 -4.36
N LYS A 138 1.34 -2.54 -4.41
CA LYS A 138 1.64 -3.71 -5.25
C LYS A 138 2.66 -4.66 -4.65
N GLY A 139 2.58 -5.94 -5.04
CA GLY A 139 3.53 -6.99 -4.68
C GLY A 139 3.60 -7.34 -3.18
N LEU A 140 2.54 -7.09 -2.42
CA LEU A 140 2.47 -7.41 -0.99
C LEU A 140 1.56 -8.61 -0.72
N GLU A 141 1.88 -9.37 0.33
CA GLU A 141 0.90 -10.20 1.02
C GLU A 141 0.31 -9.39 2.18
N ILE A 142 -1.02 -9.27 2.27
CA ILE A 142 -1.75 -8.42 3.23
C ILE A 142 -2.80 -9.28 3.92
N ASN A 143 -2.63 -9.50 5.23
CA ASN A 143 -3.42 -10.45 5.99
C ASN A 143 -3.98 -9.85 7.29
N GLY A 144 -5.10 -10.40 7.78
CA GLY A 144 -5.54 -10.19 9.17
C GLY A 144 -5.97 -8.76 9.52
N CYS A 145 -6.49 -8.03 8.54
CA CYS A 145 -6.94 -6.63 8.68
C CYS A 145 -8.47 -6.56 8.87
N TRP A 146 -9.00 -5.39 9.23
CA TRP A 146 -10.43 -5.13 9.03
C TRP A 146 -10.74 -5.15 7.54
N ALA A 147 -10.03 -4.32 6.78
CA ALA A 147 -9.90 -4.41 5.33
C ALA A 147 -8.41 -4.34 4.96
N GLY A 148 -7.99 -5.09 3.94
CA GLY A 148 -6.61 -5.06 3.47
C GLY A 148 -6.24 -3.68 2.92
N VAL A 149 -6.99 -3.22 1.92
CA VAL A 149 -6.83 -1.89 1.31
C VAL A 149 -8.17 -1.17 1.22
N VAL A 150 -8.24 0.07 1.71
CA VAL A 150 -9.41 0.94 1.63
C VAL A 150 -9.10 2.23 0.88
N ILE A 151 -9.85 2.50 -0.18
CA ILE A 151 -9.79 3.73 -0.97
C ILE A 151 -11.09 4.50 -0.73
N ARG A 152 -10.99 5.76 -0.27
CA ARG A 152 -12.15 6.53 0.20
C ARG A 152 -11.94 8.04 0.15
N ASP A 153 -12.90 8.80 0.68
CA ASP A 153 -12.83 10.25 0.90
C ASP A 153 -12.52 11.06 -0.38
N GLY A 154 -13.01 10.60 -1.53
CA GLY A 154 -12.81 11.27 -2.81
C GLY A 154 -11.51 10.90 -3.53
N ALA A 155 -10.76 9.91 -3.06
CA ALA A 155 -9.55 9.40 -3.69
C ALA A 155 -9.78 8.85 -5.11
N GLN A 156 -8.91 9.22 -6.05
CA GLN A 156 -9.05 8.89 -7.48
C GLN A 156 -7.78 8.28 -8.08
N TYR A 157 -7.97 7.46 -9.12
CA TYR A 157 -6.87 6.93 -9.95
C TYR A 157 -5.82 6.14 -9.17
N ASN A 158 -6.20 5.53 -8.04
CA ASN A 158 -5.33 4.65 -7.29
C ASN A 158 -5.32 3.24 -7.88
N THR A 159 -4.20 2.54 -7.74
CA THR A 159 -4.03 1.17 -8.22
C THR A 159 -3.72 0.22 -7.06
N VAL A 160 -4.47 -0.89 -6.99
CA VAL A 160 -4.17 -2.03 -6.11
C VAL A 160 -3.78 -3.20 -7.01
N GLY A 161 -2.51 -3.58 -6.95
CA GLY A 161 -1.90 -4.63 -7.75
C GLY A 161 -1.20 -4.12 -9.00
N GLY A 162 -1.12 -4.95 -10.03
CA GLY A 162 -0.43 -4.64 -11.29
C GLY A 162 -0.67 -5.70 -12.35
N SER A 163 -0.08 -5.54 -13.53
CA SER A 163 -0.26 -6.46 -14.66
C SER A 163 0.94 -7.38 -14.86
N ASP A 164 2.11 -6.99 -14.38
CA ASP A 164 3.32 -7.78 -14.52
C ASP A 164 3.41 -8.86 -13.42
N PRO A 165 4.12 -9.98 -13.68
CA PRO A 165 4.28 -11.04 -12.69
C PRO A 165 4.86 -10.51 -11.38
N GLY A 166 4.14 -10.76 -10.27
CA GLY A 166 4.53 -10.35 -8.93
C GLY A 166 4.01 -8.97 -8.51
N GLU A 167 3.41 -8.17 -9.40
CA GLU A 167 2.82 -6.89 -9.00
C GLU A 167 1.46 -7.05 -8.30
N GLY A 168 0.76 -8.15 -8.56
CA GLY A 168 -0.45 -8.51 -7.83
C GLY A 168 -0.21 -8.65 -6.33
N ASN A 169 -1.10 -8.09 -5.51
CA ASN A 169 -1.09 -8.37 -4.09
C ASN A 169 -1.81 -9.69 -3.80
N VAL A 170 -1.44 -10.34 -2.70
CA VAL A 170 -2.20 -11.41 -2.07
C VAL A 170 -2.92 -10.80 -0.87
N LEU A 171 -4.25 -10.77 -0.86
CA LEU A 171 -5.03 -10.23 0.25
C LEU A 171 -5.91 -11.32 0.87
N SER A 172 -5.84 -11.53 2.18
CA SER A 172 -6.57 -12.61 2.81
C SER A 172 -6.93 -12.39 4.29
N GLY A 173 -7.96 -13.10 4.76
CA GLY A 173 -8.33 -13.16 6.17
C GLY A 173 -8.83 -11.84 6.75
N SER A 174 -9.34 -10.92 5.92
CA SER A 174 -9.95 -9.69 6.41
C SER A 174 -11.36 -9.92 6.98
N LEU A 175 -11.73 -9.16 8.03
CA LEU A 175 -13.06 -9.22 8.65
C LEU A 175 -14.14 -8.46 7.85
N TYR A 176 -13.74 -7.60 6.92
CA TYR A 176 -14.60 -6.88 5.99
C TYR A 176 -14.26 -7.29 4.56
N CYS A 177 -14.14 -6.33 3.64
CA CYS A 177 -13.72 -6.59 2.28
C CYS A 177 -12.20 -6.48 2.16
N GLU A 178 -11.57 -7.37 1.41
CA GLU A 178 -10.11 -7.32 1.21
C GLU A 178 -9.69 -6.02 0.53
N VAL A 179 -10.45 -5.61 -0.49
CA VAL A 179 -10.34 -4.28 -1.10
C VAL A 179 -11.69 -3.58 -1.05
N ALA A 180 -11.72 -2.37 -0.48
CA ALA A 180 -12.91 -1.55 -0.40
C ALA A 180 -12.72 -0.19 -1.09
N ILE A 181 -13.64 0.16 -1.99
CA ILE A 181 -13.70 1.45 -2.68
C ILE A 181 -15.01 2.13 -2.29
N VAL A 182 -14.92 3.20 -1.50
CA VAL A 182 -16.08 3.68 -0.72
C VAL A 182 -16.20 5.20 -0.76
N GLY A 183 -17.39 5.68 -1.09
CA GLY A 183 -17.77 7.08 -0.91
C GLY A 183 -17.90 7.86 -2.21
N SER A 184 -18.69 8.92 -2.16
CA SER A 184 -18.92 9.80 -3.29
C SER A 184 -17.62 10.49 -3.72
N GLY A 185 -17.34 10.48 -5.02
CA GLY A 185 -16.15 11.08 -5.61
C GLY A 185 -14.92 10.16 -5.63
N THR A 186 -14.98 9.00 -4.96
CA THR A 186 -13.94 7.98 -5.00
C THR A 186 -14.04 7.18 -6.30
N ASN A 187 -13.30 7.64 -7.32
CA ASN A 187 -13.56 7.28 -8.71
C ASN A 187 -12.30 6.89 -9.49
N GLY A 188 -12.47 6.11 -10.55
CA GLY A 188 -11.35 5.82 -11.47
C GLY A 188 -10.25 4.94 -10.86
N ASN A 189 -10.52 4.25 -9.75
CA ASN A 189 -9.56 3.38 -9.09
C ASN A 189 -9.56 1.99 -9.74
N VAL A 190 -8.42 1.33 -9.74
CA VAL A 190 -8.21 0.04 -10.42
C VAL A 190 -7.70 -1.01 -9.44
N VAL A 191 -8.38 -2.15 -9.41
CA VAL A 191 -7.95 -3.34 -8.66
C VAL A 191 -7.64 -4.42 -9.68
N LYS A 192 -6.37 -4.73 -9.93
CA LYS A 192 -5.96 -5.64 -11.01
C LYS A 192 -4.84 -6.60 -10.62
N GLY A 193 -4.87 -7.81 -11.19
CA GLY A 193 -3.84 -8.83 -11.01
C GLY A 193 -3.69 -9.39 -9.60
N ASN A 194 -4.63 -9.13 -8.68
CA ASN A 194 -4.54 -9.57 -7.29
C ASN A 194 -5.06 -10.99 -7.08
N TYR A 195 -4.59 -11.62 -6.01
CA TYR A 195 -5.12 -12.84 -5.43
C TYR A 195 -5.85 -12.47 -4.14
N ILE A 196 -7.16 -12.67 -4.09
CA ILE A 196 -8.05 -12.14 -3.05
C ILE A 196 -8.80 -13.30 -2.40
N GLY A 197 -8.68 -13.43 -1.08
CA GLY A 197 -9.26 -14.52 -0.29
C GLY A 197 -8.60 -15.88 -0.54
N THR A 198 -7.30 -15.87 -0.86
CA THR A 198 -6.47 -17.07 -1.06
C THR A 198 -5.19 -16.97 -0.23
N ASP A 199 -4.48 -18.08 -0.08
CA ASP A 199 -3.09 -18.09 0.37
C ASP A 199 -2.13 -17.49 -0.69
N ALA A 200 -0.85 -17.34 -0.33
CA ALA A 200 0.19 -16.83 -1.22
C ALA A 200 0.37 -17.65 -2.51
N SER A 201 -0.03 -18.92 -2.52
CA SER A 201 -0.01 -19.75 -3.73
C SER A 201 -1.21 -19.53 -4.65
N GLY A 202 -2.26 -18.84 -4.17
CA GLY A 202 -3.52 -18.67 -4.88
C GLY A 202 -4.37 -19.93 -4.95
N THR A 203 -3.99 -21.01 -4.26
CA THR A 203 -4.62 -22.33 -4.40
C THR A 203 -5.48 -22.74 -3.22
N VAL A 204 -5.20 -22.19 -2.03
CA VAL A 204 -5.96 -22.48 -0.81
C VAL A 204 -6.85 -21.29 -0.50
N THR A 205 -8.13 -21.55 -0.32
CA THR A 205 -9.08 -20.54 0.13
C THR A 205 -8.78 -20.12 1.56
N VAL A 206 -8.59 -18.82 1.78
CA VAL A 206 -8.51 -18.20 3.10
C VAL A 206 -9.70 -17.26 3.21
N PRO A 207 -10.77 -17.65 3.93
CA PRO A 207 -12.02 -16.92 3.87
C PRO A 207 -11.90 -15.49 4.40
N ASN A 208 -12.67 -14.58 3.79
CA ASN A 208 -13.03 -13.30 4.39
C ASN A 208 -14.50 -13.31 4.83
N ASP A 209 -14.81 -12.48 5.81
CA ASP A 209 -16.14 -12.48 6.43
C ASP A 209 -17.20 -11.76 5.58
N TRP A 210 -16.79 -10.78 4.76
CA TRP A 210 -17.72 -9.98 3.96
C TRP A 210 -17.57 -10.21 2.45
N GLY A 211 -16.51 -9.73 1.80
CA GLY A 211 -16.36 -9.90 0.36
C GLY A 211 -14.94 -9.71 -0.14
N GLY A 212 -14.67 -10.11 -1.38
CA GLY A 212 -13.35 -9.87 -1.99
C GLY A 212 -13.15 -8.38 -2.26
N VAL A 213 -13.89 -7.85 -3.24
CA VAL A 213 -13.85 -6.43 -3.62
C VAL A 213 -15.22 -5.80 -3.41
N CYS A 214 -15.28 -4.69 -2.67
CA CYS A 214 -16.51 -3.97 -2.38
C CYS A 214 -16.45 -2.54 -2.91
N ILE A 215 -17.41 -2.16 -3.73
CA ILE A 215 -17.57 -0.81 -4.26
C ILE A 215 -18.93 -0.27 -3.80
N ASN A 216 -18.96 0.81 -3.04
CA ASN A 216 -20.21 1.29 -2.45
C ASN A 216 -20.25 2.78 -2.10
N ASN A 217 -21.39 3.23 -1.57
CA ASN A 217 -21.61 4.59 -1.04
C ASN A 217 -21.35 5.72 -2.04
N GLY A 218 -21.68 5.52 -3.31
CA GLY A 218 -21.52 6.54 -4.35
C GLY A 218 -20.18 6.54 -5.08
N ALA A 219 -19.32 5.53 -4.87
CA ALA A 219 -18.08 5.36 -5.64
C ALA A 219 -18.38 4.99 -7.11
N GLN A 220 -17.68 5.63 -8.06
CA GLN A 220 -18.03 5.55 -9.49
C GLN A 220 -16.83 5.21 -10.38
N ASP A 221 -17.09 4.65 -11.56
CA ASP A 221 -16.08 4.49 -12.62
C ASP A 221 -14.81 3.73 -12.17
N ASN A 222 -14.94 2.79 -11.23
CA ASN A 222 -13.82 1.96 -10.78
C ASN A 222 -13.77 0.63 -11.57
N THR A 223 -12.58 0.06 -11.70
CA THR A 223 -12.36 -1.17 -12.47
C THR A 223 -11.85 -2.30 -11.57
N VAL A 224 -12.48 -3.47 -11.64
CA VAL A 224 -12.02 -4.69 -10.96
C VAL A 224 -11.55 -5.72 -11.99
N GLY A 225 -10.28 -5.62 -12.34
CA GLY A 225 -9.58 -6.47 -13.29
C GLY A 225 -9.06 -5.67 -14.48
N GLY A 226 -8.97 -6.33 -15.63
CA GLY A 226 -8.63 -5.71 -16.90
C GLY A 226 -8.71 -6.71 -18.05
N SER A 227 -8.42 -6.23 -19.25
CA SER A 227 -8.58 -7.03 -20.48
C SER A 227 -7.27 -7.65 -20.96
N ASN A 228 -6.13 -7.15 -20.49
CA ASN A 228 -4.83 -7.70 -20.85
C ASN A 228 -4.48 -8.90 -19.96
N PRO A 229 -3.61 -9.81 -20.43
CA PRO A 229 -3.06 -10.86 -19.60
C PRO A 229 -2.44 -10.30 -18.32
N GLY A 230 -2.70 -10.96 -17.18
CA GLY A 230 -2.21 -10.53 -15.87
C GLY A 230 -3.06 -9.48 -15.15
N GLU A 231 -4.02 -8.82 -15.83
CA GLU A 231 -4.87 -7.80 -15.17
C GLU A 231 -6.06 -8.40 -14.42
N GLY A 232 -6.46 -9.64 -14.71
CA GLY A 232 -7.57 -10.30 -14.03
C GLY A 232 -7.24 -10.63 -12.57
N ASN A 233 -8.17 -10.39 -11.65
CA ASN A 233 -8.03 -10.82 -10.26
C ASN A 233 -8.50 -12.28 -10.10
N VAL A 234 -7.82 -13.03 -9.23
CA VAL A 234 -8.31 -14.31 -8.71
C VAL A 234 -9.01 -14.02 -7.40
N ILE A 235 -10.32 -14.26 -7.32
CA ILE A 235 -11.11 -13.99 -6.12
C ILE A 235 -11.73 -15.30 -5.62
N SER A 236 -11.34 -15.70 -4.41
CA SER A 236 -11.86 -16.86 -3.68
C SER A 236 -12.30 -16.45 -2.28
N GLY A 237 -12.96 -17.34 -1.55
CA GLY A 237 -13.07 -17.22 -0.09
C GLY A 237 -14.06 -16.22 0.50
N GLY A 238 -14.93 -15.59 -0.29
CA GLY A 238 -15.98 -14.75 0.30
C GLY A 238 -17.12 -15.56 0.92
N ASN A 239 -17.46 -15.30 2.19
CA ASN A 239 -18.72 -15.80 2.79
C ASN A 239 -19.97 -15.18 2.13
N TYR A 240 -19.84 -14.03 1.43
CA TYR A 240 -20.96 -13.44 0.66
C TYR A 240 -20.70 -13.31 -0.84
N SER A 241 -19.77 -12.46 -1.28
CA SER A 241 -19.63 -12.08 -2.68
C SER A 241 -18.18 -11.82 -3.08
N GLY A 242 -17.78 -12.29 -4.26
CA GLY A 242 -16.45 -12.01 -4.81
C GLY A 242 -16.28 -10.51 -5.11
N VAL A 243 -17.17 -9.95 -5.92
CA VAL A 243 -17.27 -8.51 -6.20
C VAL A 243 -18.66 -8.02 -5.83
N ARG A 244 -18.75 -6.97 -5.00
CA ARG A 244 -20.01 -6.41 -4.51
C ARG A 244 -20.10 -4.92 -4.83
N ILE A 245 -21.06 -4.55 -5.67
CA ILE A 245 -21.34 -3.15 -6.07
C ILE A 245 -22.72 -2.78 -5.52
N GLN A 246 -22.81 -1.74 -4.67
CA GLN A 246 -24.07 -1.43 -3.96
C GLN A 246 -24.23 0.04 -3.54
N HIS A 247 -25.46 0.35 -3.10
CA HIS A 247 -25.94 1.68 -2.69
C HIS A 247 -26.19 2.64 -3.85
N ALA A 248 -27.05 3.63 -3.60
CA ALA A 248 -27.43 4.63 -4.60
C ALA A 248 -26.21 5.47 -5.00
N GLY A 249 -26.08 5.76 -6.30
CA GLY A 249 -24.99 6.56 -6.84
C GLY A 249 -23.71 5.77 -7.17
N THR A 250 -23.61 4.48 -6.84
CA THR A 250 -22.48 3.62 -7.20
C THR A 250 -22.65 3.06 -8.62
N ASN A 251 -22.23 3.83 -9.62
CA ASN A 251 -22.44 3.57 -11.05
C ASN A 251 -21.11 3.53 -11.84
N GLY A 252 -21.14 3.05 -13.09
CA GLY A 252 -19.97 3.07 -13.98
C GLY A 252 -18.84 2.10 -13.61
N ASN A 253 -19.02 1.28 -12.57
CA ASN A 253 -18.01 0.30 -12.14
C ASN A 253 -18.03 -0.95 -13.03
N VAL A 254 -16.86 -1.41 -13.46
CA VAL A 254 -16.67 -2.48 -14.45
C VAL A 254 -15.77 -3.62 -13.97
#